data_AF-A0A8R1DVU1-F1
#
_entry.id   AF-A0A8R1DVU1-F1
#
_cell.length_a   1.000
_cell.length_b   1.000
_cell.length_c   1.000
_cell.angle_alpha   90.00
_cell.angle_beta   90.00
_cell.angle_gamma   90.00
#
_symmetry.space_group_name_H-M   'P 1'
#
loop_
_entity.id
_entity.type
_entity.pdbx_description
1 polymer ?
#
loop_
_entity_poly.entity_id
_entity_poly.type
_entity_poly.pdbx_seq_one_letter_code
_entity_poly.pdbx_strand_id
1 'polypeptide(L)'
;MLGFSSFLIAVKSVSCVVYLVLLVVSEILFDPSFFYTVMVFGIAESVLIAITIYHGFNQTLKVVFVILGSEMVISITKLIFAMILMGVDGGKDCFKDDHCSIIFISNNERFGLFFFILSSAFLDGLTALLTIANSPQMHEFEMGNDFLF
;
A
#
# COMPACT_ATOMS: atom_id res chain seq x y z
N MET A 1 20.79 -6.71 -12.29
CA MET A 1 19.54 -7.29 -11.72
C MET A 1 19.51 -7.29 -10.20
N LEU A 2 20.59 -7.66 -9.48
CA LEU A 2 20.66 -7.64 -8.00
C LEU A 2 20.29 -6.27 -7.36
N GLY A 3 20.74 -5.15 -7.94
CA GLY A 3 20.44 -3.81 -7.41
C GLY A 3 18.94 -3.46 -7.40
N PHE A 4 18.20 -3.85 -8.43
CA PHE A 4 16.76 -3.58 -8.55
C PHE A 4 15.94 -4.40 -7.54
N SER A 5 16.23 -5.71 -7.43
CA SER A 5 15.55 -6.55 -6.44
C SER A 5 15.86 -6.09 -5.01
N SER A 6 17.10 -5.71 -4.70
CA SER A 6 17.45 -5.15 -3.39
C SER A 6 16.74 -3.83 -3.10
N PHE A 7 16.60 -2.96 -4.11
CA PHE A 7 15.82 -1.72 -3.98
C PHE A 7 14.36 -2.00 -3.64
N LEU A 8 13.69 -2.90 -4.37
CA LEU A 8 12.28 -3.24 -4.10
C LEU A 8 12.10 -3.84 -2.70
N ILE A 9 12.97 -4.77 -2.31
CA ILE A 9 12.93 -5.37 -0.96
C ILE A 9 13.11 -4.28 0.11
N ALA A 10 14.06 -3.36 -0.08
CA ALA A 10 14.31 -2.28 0.87
C ALA A 10 13.09 -1.37 1.02
N VAL A 11 12.53 -0.86 -0.08
CA VAL A 11 11.34 0.03 -0.05
C VAL A 11 10.16 -0.67 0.63
N LYS A 12 9.89 -1.93 0.28
CA LYS A 12 8.79 -2.68 0.87
C LYS A 12 9.02 -3.02 2.34
N SER A 13 10.26 -3.33 2.73
CA SER A 13 10.59 -3.54 4.15
C SER A 13 10.30 -2.32 5.01
N VAL A 14 10.58 -1.11 4.51
CA VAL A 14 10.26 0.14 5.21
C VAL A 14 8.74 0.31 5.36
N SER A 15 7.96 0.05 4.30
CA SER A 15 6.48 0.07 4.37
C SER A 15 5.98 -0.87 5.48
N CYS A 16 6.45 -2.12 5.52
CA CYS A 16 6.03 -3.08 6.53
C CYS A 16 6.43 -2.68 7.96
N VAL A 17 7.62 -2.11 8.15
CA VAL A 17 8.01 -1.56 9.46
C VAL A 17 7.05 -0.46 9.91
N VAL A 18 6.65 0.45 9.00
CA VAL A 18 5.67 1.51 9.31
C VAL A 18 4.33 0.91 9.70
N TYR A 19 3.81 -0.07 8.95
CA TYR A 19 2.57 -0.76 9.29
C TYR A 19 2.65 -1.51 10.63
N LEU A 20 3.77 -2.17 10.92
CA LEU A 20 3.99 -2.85 12.21
C LEU A 20 4.00 -1.87 13.38
N VAL A 21 4.70 -0.74 13.25
CA VAL A 21 4.71 0.30 14.29
C VAL A 21 3.30 0.85 14.50
N LEU A 22 2.56 1.12 13.43
CA LEU A 22 1.19 1.60 13.53
C LEU A 22 0.23 0.57 14.16
N LEU A 23 0.43 -0.72 13.91
CA LEU A 23 -0.33 -1.78 14.59
C LEU A 23 -0.11 -1.74 16.11
N VAL A 24 1.15 -1.66 16.55
CA VAL A 24 1.48 -1.58 17.98
C VAL A 24 0.92 -0.31 18.61
N VAL A 25 1.07 0.84 17.94
CA VAL A 25 0.57 2.13 18.45
C VAL A 25 -0.95 2.13 18.52
N SER A 26 -1.63 1.57 17.51
CA SER A 26 -3.10 1.56 17.46
C SER A 26 -3.75 0.66 18.50
N GLU A 27 -3.14 -0.46 18.83
CA GLU A 27 -3.61 -1.33 19.93
C GLU A 27 -3.61 -0.58 21.28
N ILE A 28 -2.69 0.37 21.47
CA ILE A 28 -2.48 1.05 22.77
C ILE A 28 -3.23 2.39 22.84
N LEU A 29 -3.27 3.17 21.75
CA LEU A 29 -3.71 4.57 21.76
C LEU A 29 -5.05 4.83 21.06
N PHE A 30 -5.54 3.94 20.20
CA PHE A 30 -6.67 4.23 19.30
C PHE A 30 -7.83 3.24 19.47
N ASP A 31 -8.99 3.61 18.91
CA ASP A 31 -10.15 2.72 18.86
C ASP A 31 -9.84 1.41 18.09
N PRO A 32 -10.38 0.25 18.50
CA PRO A 32 -10.15 -1.03 17.82
C PRO A 32 -10.43 -1.00 16.31
N SER A 33 -11.37 -0.18 15.86
CA SER A 33 -11.72 -0.05 14.45
C SER A 33 -10.56 0.53 13.61
N PHE A 34 -9.74 1.41 14.20
CA PHE A 34 -8.51 1.91 13.59
C PHE A 34 -7.51 0.78 13.39
N PHE A 35 -7.31 -0.04 14.43
CA PHE A 35 -6.42 -1.20 14.40
C PHE A 35 -6.78 -2.17 13.26
N TYR A 36 -8.06 -2.56 13.14
CA TYR A 36 -8.49 -3.48 12.09
C TYR A 36 -8.25 -2.94 10.68
N THR A 37 -8.41 -1.63 10.47
CA THR A 37 -8.14 -1.01 9.17
C THR A 37 -6.65 -1.09 8.82
N VAL A 38 -5.77 -0.75 9.77
CA VAL A 38 -4.32 -0.84 9.58
C VAL A 38 -3.89 -2.31 9.39
N MET A 39 -4.53 -3.25 10.09
CA MET A 39 -4.24 -4.68 9.99
C MET A 39 -4.52 -5.24 8.60
N VAL A 40 -5.67 -4.91 8.01
CA VAL A 40 -6.03 -5.39 6.67
C VAL A 40 -5.02 -4.91 5.62
N PHE A 41 -4.65 -3.63 5.65
CA PHE A 41 -3.63 -3.10 4.74
C PHE A 41 -2.24 -3.65 5.04
N GLY A 42 -1.89 -3.83 6.32
CA GLY A 42 -0.61 -4.44 6.72
C GLY A 42 -0.46 -5.89 6.23
N ILE A 43 -1.55 -6.67 6.24
CA ILE A 43 -1.57 -8.02 5.65
C ILE A 43 -1.32 -7.94 4.13
N ALA A 44 -2.00 -7.03 3.43
CA ALA A 44 -1.78 -6.86 1.99
C ALA A 44 -0.33 -6.49 1.65
N GLU A 45 0.29 -5.58 2.41
CA GLU A 45 1.71 -5.23 2.27
C GLU A 45 2.64 -6.42 2.55
N SER A 46 2.32 -7.24 3.55
CA SER A 46 3.12 -8.41 3.91
C SER A 46 3.15 -9.46 2.79
N VAL A 47 2.01 -9.66 2.11
CA VAL A 47 1.91 -10.51 0.93
C VAL A 47 2.78 -9.94 -0.20
N LEU A 48 2.75 -8.62 -0.39
CA LEU A 48 3.53 -7.95 -1.41
C LEU A 48 5.04 -8.12 -1.19
N ILE A 49 5.50 -8.00 0.05
CA ILE A 49 6.89 -8.30 0.44
C ILE A 49 7.26 -9.73 0.11
N ALA A 50 6.40 -10.71 0.41
CA ALA A 50 6.68 -12.11 0.10
C ALA A 50 6.87 -12.32 -1.41
N ILE A 51 6.05 -11.67 -2.25
CA ILE A 51 6.20 -11.70 -3.71
C ILE A 51 7.50 -11.01 -4.14
N THR A 52 7.86 -9.87 -3.54
CA THR A 52 9.10 -9.15 -3.83
C THR A 52 10.35 -9.95 -3.43
N ILE A 53 10.31 -10.65 -2.29
CA ILE A 53 11.38 -11.57 -1.87
C ILE A 53 11.49 -12.72 -2.88
N TYR A 54 10.35 -13.30 -3.31
CA TYR A 54 10.33 -14.34 -4.33
C TYR A 54 10.94 -13.86 -5.65
N HIS A 55 10.66 -12.63 -6.09
CA HIS A 55 11.34 -12.01 -7.22
C HIS A 55 12.87 -11.98 -7.02
N GLY A 56 13.35 -11.68 -5.81
CA GLY A 56 14.78 -11.66 -5.49
C GLY A 56 15.49 -12.98 -5.86
N PHE A 57 14.80 -14.11 -5.72
CA PHE A 57 15.30 -15.42 -6.13
C PHE A 57 14.98 -15.75 -7.60
N ASN A 58 13.81 -15.34 -8.10
CA ASN A 58 13.32 -15.67 -9.43
C ASN A 58 12.93 -14.42 -10.22
N GLN A 59 13.92 -13.85 -10.92
CA GLN A 59 13.87 -12.53 -11.57
C GLN A 59 13.14 -12.53 -12.92
N THR A 60 11.90 -13.02 -12.93
CA THR A 60 11.09 -13.14 -14.15
C THR A 60 10.16 -11.94 -14.35
N LEU A 61 9.95 -11.55 -15.61
CA LEU A 61 9.03 -10.49 -16.00
C LEU A 61 7.60 -10.72 -15.47
N LYS A 62 7.15 -11.99 -15.43
CA LYS A 62 5.83 -12.36 -14.90
C LYS A 62 5.66 -11.92 -13.44
N VAL A 63 6.70 -12.07 -12.62
CA VAL A 63 6.66 -11.66 -11.22
C VAL A 63 6.66 -10.14 -11.10
N VAL A 64 7.40 -9.42 -11.95
CA VAL A 64 7.35 -7.94 -12.03
C VAL A 64 5.92 -7.47 -12.32
N PHE A 65 5.22 -8.06 -13.29
CA PHE A 65 3.83 -7.72 -13.58
C PHE A 65 2.89 -8.00 -12.40
N VAL A 66 3.10 -9.10 -11.67
CA VAL A 66 2.31 -9.40 -10.47
C VAL A 66 2.55 -8.36 -9.39
N ILE A 67 3.82 -7.98 -9.13
CA ILE A 67 4.16 -6.91 -8.17
C ILE A 67 3.45 -5.62 -8.58
N LEU A 68 3.64 -5.17 -9.82
CA LEU A 68 3.05 -3.93 -10.31
C LEU A 68 1.53 -3.92 -10.23
N GLY A 69 0.89 -5.00 -10.70
CA GLY A 69 -0.56 -5.13 -10.65
C GLY A 69 -1.10 -5.10 -9.22
N SER A 70 -0.42 -5.80 -8.30
CA SER A 70 -0.80 -5.80 -6.89
C SER A 70 -0.63 -4.44 -6.22
N GLU A 71 0.47 -3.72 -6.49
CA GLU A 71 0.69 -2.36 -5.97
C GLU A 71 -0.39 -1.39 -6.44
N MET A 72 -0.73 -1.43 -7.73
CA MET A 72 -1.77 -0.56 -8.30
C MET A 72 -3.14 -0.86 -7.70
N VAL A 73 -3.51 -2.13 -7.56
CA VAL A 73 -4.80 -2.53 -6.95
C VAL A 73 -4.88 -2.10 -5.48
N ILE A 74 -3.81 -2.28 -4.71
CA ILE A 74 -3.75 -1.87 -3.30
C ILE A 74 -3.82 -0.35 -3.20
N SER A 75 -3.05 0.39 -4.02
CA SER A 75 -3.08 1.85 -4.06
C SER A 75 -4.47 2.39 -4.39
N ILE A 76 -5.13 1.86 -5.43
CA ILE A 76 -6.50 2.25 -5.79
C ILE A 76 -7.48 1.96 -4.66
N THR A 77 -7.36 0.79 -4.02
CA THR A 77 -8.23 0.41 -2.90
C THR A 77 -8.04 1.35 -1.70
N LYS A 78 -6.80 1.70 -1.37
CA LYS A 78 -6.48 2.70 -0.34
C LYS A 78 -7.08 4.07 -0.67
N LEU A 79 -6.97 4.53 -1.93
CA LEU A 79 -7.57 5.80 -2.37
C LEU A 79 -9.10 5.79 -2.27
N ILE A 80 -9.75 4.72 -2.73
CA ILE A 80 -11.21 4.56 -2.63
C ILE A 80 -11.63 4.58 -1.16
N PHE A 81 -10.92 3.84 -0.31
CA PHE A 81 -11.18 3.82 1.12
C PHE A 81 -11.00 5.20 1.76
N ALA A 82 -9.93 5.92 1.44
CA ALA A 82 -9.70 7.28 1.92
C ALA A 82 -10.82 8.25 1.49
N MET A 83 -11.28 8.16 0.24
CA MET A 83 -12.43 8.94 -0.25
C MET A 83 -13.72 8.60 0.50
N ILE A 84 -14.01 7.32 0.71
CA ILE A 84 -15.20 6.85 1.44
C ILE A 84 -15.15 7.32 2.90
N LEU A 85 -13.99 7.21 3.54
CA LEU A 85 -13.74 7.60 4.93
C LEU A 85 -14.08 9.08 5.19
N MET A 86 -13.74 9.98 4.26
CA MET A 86 -14.07 11.40 4.39
C MET A 86 -15.43 11.76 3.77
N GLY A 87 -15.82 11.09 2.70
CA GLY A 87 -16.97 11.44 1.87
C GLY A 87 -18.32 11.01 2.45
N VAL A 88 -18.40 9.87 3.14
CA VAL A 88 -19.69 9.32 3.62
C VAL A 88 -20.08 9.89 4.98
N ASP A 89 -19.18 9.90 5.96
CA ASP A 89 -19.51 10.43 7.30
C ASP A 89 -19.09 11.90 7.49
N GLY A 90 -18.45 12.53 6.50
CA GLY A 90 -18.31 13.99 6.44
C GLY A 90 -17.66 14.66 7.66
N GLY A 91 -16.61 14.08 8.23
CA GLY A 91 -15.91 14.66 9.40
C GLY A 91 -16.75 14.72 10.68
N LYS A 92 -17.85 13.96 10.75
CA LYS A 92 -18.66 13.82 11.97
C LYS A 92 -17.88 13.09 13.07
N ASP A 93 -18.12 13.50 14.30
CA ASP A 93 -17.50 12.93 15.49
C ASP A 93 -18.37 11.75 15.98
N CYS A 94 -18.06 10.57 15.47
CA CYS A 94 -18.87 9.35 15.65
C CYS A 94 -19.01 8.91 17.10
N PHE A 95 -18.09 9.35 17.95
CA PHE A 95 -18.10 9.10 19.39
C PHE A 95 -19.22 9.86 20.12
N LYS A 96 -19.78 10.91 19.50
CA LYS A 96 -20.83 11.78 20.07
C LYS A 96 -22.18 11.67 19.36
N ASP A 97 -22.20 11.42 18.06
CA ASP A 97 -23.42 11.46 17.24
C ASP A 97 -24.10 10.07 17.06
N ASP A 98 -23.81 9.15 17.98
CA ASP A 98 -24.34 7.79 18.17
C ASP A 98 -24.24 6.80 16.98
N HIS A 99 -24.10 7.20 15.72
CA HIS A 99 -23.92 6.27 14.60
C HIS A 99 -23.17 6.86 13.41
N CYS A 100 -21.93 6.41 13.19
CA CYS A 100 -21.27 6.52 11.89
C CYS A 100 -21.48 5.26 11.06
N SER A 101 -21.54 5.42 9.73
CA SER A 101 -21.92 4.33 8.83
C SER A 101 -20.75 3.41 8.49
N ILE A 102 -19.51 3.85 8.69
CA ILE A 102 -18.31 3.11 8.25
C ILE A 102 -17.45 2.65 9.42
N ILE A 103 -16.93 3.59 10.22
CA ILE A 103 -15.97 3.29 11.28
C ILE A 103 -16.28 4.14 12.51
N PHE A 104 -16.26 3.52 13.69
CA PHE A 104 -16.56 4.18 14.96
C PHE A 104 -15.27 4.77 15.57
N ILE A 105 -14.77 5.84 14.95
CA ILE A 105 -13.54 6.53 15.37
C ILE A 105 -13.79 8.02 15.61
N SER A 106 -12.99 8.65 16.45
CA SER A 106 -13.04 10.10 16.66
C SER A 106 -12.64 10.87 15.40
N ASN A 107 -13.02 12.15 15.31
CA ASN A 107 -12.67 12.98 14.16
C ASN A 107 -11.15 13.09 13.96
N ASN A 108 -10.38 13.23 15.05
CA ASN A 108 -8.92 13.31 14.99
C ASN A 108 -8.28 12.01 14.45
N GLU A 109 -8.76 10.85 14.91
CA GLU A 109 -8.32 9.55 14.41
C GLU A 109 -8.69 9.36 12.94
N ARG A 110 -9.88 9.83 12.53
CA ARG A 110 -10.33 9.78 11.14
C ARG A 110 -9.43 10.62 10.22
N PHE A 111 -9.10 11.84 10.61
CA PHE A 111 -8.15 12.68 9.87
C PHE A 111 -6.76 12.03 9.80
N GLY A 112 -6.27 11.49 10.92
CA GLY A 112 -4.99 10.78 10.97
C GLY A 112 -4.96 9.56 10.03
N LEU A 113 -6.01 8.72 10.08
CA LEU A 113 -6.16 7.54 9.24
C LEU A 113 -6.26 7.91 7.77
N PHE A 114 -7.03 8.95 7.43
CA PHE A 114 -7.16 9.47 6.07
C PHE A 114 -5.81 9.89 5.49
N PHE A 115 -5.06 10.74 6.20
CA PHE A 115 -3.77 11.21 5.71
C PHE A 115 -2.76 10.06 5.61
N PHE A 116 -2.75 9.15 6.59
CA PHE A 116 -1.90 7.97 6.52
C PHE A 116 -2.20 7.11 5.28
N ILE A 117 -3.47 6.78 5.05
CA ILE A 117 -3.87 5.96 3.91
C ILE A 117 -3.56 6.67 2.59
N LEU A 118 -3.87 7.97 2.49
CA LEU A 118 -3.59 8.78 1.30
C LEU A 118 -2.09 8.85 0.98
N SER A 119 -1.25 9.14 1.98
CA SER A 119 0.20 9.17 1.81
C SER A 119 0.76 7.79 1.45
N SER A 120 0.28 6.71 2.08
CA SER A 120 0.72 5.35 1.75
C SER A 120 0.32 4.95 0.32
N ALA A 121 -0.89 5.29 -0.13
CA ALA A 121 -1.34 5.04 -1.48
C ALA A 121 -0.49 5.77 -2.53
N PHE A 122 -0.10 7.01 -2.23
CA PHE A 122 0.79 7.79 -3.08
C PHE A 122 2.19 7.18 -3.16
N LEU A 123 2.75 6.73 -2.03
CA LEU A 123 4.04 6.05 -2.00
C LEU A 123 4.02 4.72 -2.76
N ASP A 124 2.92 3.96 -2.69
CA ASP A 124 2.74 2.75 -3.49
C ASP A 124 2.70 3.06 -4.99
N GLY A 125 1.96 4.10 -5.39
CA GLY A 125 1.91 4.56 -6.77
C GLY A 125 3.29 5.02 -7.27
N LEU A 126 4.03 5.75 -6.45
CA LEU A 126 5.41 6.16 -6.75
C LEU A 126 6.33 4.95 -6.88
N THR A 127 6.20 3.96 -6.00
CA THR A 127 7.01 2.73 -6.04
C THR A 127 6.70 1.94 -7.31
N ALA A 128 5.44 1.86 -7.72
CA ALA A 128 5.05 1.21 -8.97
C ALA A 128 5.65 1.93 -10.19
N LEU A 129 5.62 3.27 -10.22
CA LEU A 129 6.26 4.05 -11.28
C LEU A 129 7.78 3.83 -11.33
N LEU A 130 8.44 3.82 -10.17
CA LEU A 130 9.88 3.53 -10.07
C LEU A 130 10.20 2.09 -10.50
N THR A 131 9.30 1.15 -10.22
CA THR A 131 9.40 -0.25 -10.66
C THR A 131 9.35 -0.34 -12.18
N ILE A 132 8.45 0.39 -12.84
CA ILE A 132 8.40 0.46 -14.31
C ILE A 132 9.70 1.07 -14.86
N ALA A 133 10.09 2.24 -14.34
CA ALA A 133 11.21 3.01 -14.88
C ALA A 133 12.57 2.32 -14.71
N ASN A 134 12.75 1.50 -13.66
CA ASN A 134 14.04 0.91 -13.32
C ASN A 134 14.11 -0.61 -13.48
N SER A 135 13.02 -1.28 -13.90
CA SER A 135 13.01 -2.73 -14.09
C SER A 135 13.79 -3.13 -15.35
N PRO A 136 14.88 -3.90 -15.23
CA PRO A 136 15.60 -4.41 -16.39
C PRO A 136 14.71 -5.28 -17.29
N GLN A 137 13.81 -6.08 -16.68
CA GLN A 137 12.91 -6.98 -17.40
C GLN A 137 11.88 -6.21 -18.24
N MET A 138 11.39 -5.06 -17.76
CA MET A 138 10.46 -4.22 -18.50
C MET A 138 11.17 -3.57 -19.69
N HIS A 139 12.41 -3.13 -19.50
CA HIS A 139 13.20 -2.52 -20.58
C HIS A 139 13.59 -3.54 -21.67
N GLU A 140 13.93 -4.78 -21.28
CA GLU A 140 14.17 -5.88 -22.21
C GLU A 140 12.90 -6.28 -22.98
N PHE A 141 11.73 -6.24 -22.35
CA PHE A 141 10.44 -6.48 -23.03
C PHE A 141 10.11 -5.39 -24.05
N GLU A 142 10.34 -4.12 -23.71
CA GLU A 142 10.09 -2.98 -24.60
C GLU A 142 11.01 -3.03 -25.83
N MET A 143 12.33 -3.21 -25.63
CA MET A 143 13.28 -3.33 -26.74
C MET A 143 13.07 -4.62 -27.55
N GLY A 144 12.64 -5.73 -26.94
CA GLY A 144 12.34 -6.97 -27.65
C GLY A 144 11.14 -6.84 -28.60
N ASN A 145 10.24 -5.88 -28.35
CA ASN A 145 9.09 -5.57 -29.21
C ASN A 145 9.50 -4.68 -30.40
N ASP A 146 10.56 -3.88 -30.28
CA ASP A 146 11.09 -3.03 -31.35
C ASP A 146 11.86 -3.82 -32.44
N PHE A 147 12.30 -5.06 -32.17
CA PHE A 147 12.96 -5.94 -33.15
C PHE A 147 12.00 -6.89 -33.89
N LEU A 148 10.69 -6.80 -33.65
CA LEU A 148 9.67 -7.71 -34.19
C LEU A 148 8.70 -7.06 -35.21
N PHE A 149 9.02 -5.86 -35.69
CA PHE A 149 8.31 -5.18 -36.79
C PHE A 149 9.24 -4.77 -37.93
#